data_AF-A0A1H6QSV1-F1
#
_entry.id   AF-A0A1H6QSV1-F1
#
_cell.length_a   1.000
_cell.length_b   1.000
_cell.length_c   1.000
_cell.angle_alpha   90.00
_cell.angle_beta   90.00
_cell.angle_gamma   90.00
#
_symmetry.space_group_name_H-M   'P 1'
#
loop_
_entity.id
_entity.type
_entity.pdbx_description
1 polymer ?
#
loop_
_entity_poly.entity_id
_entity_poly.type
_entity_poly.pdbx_seq_one_letter_code
_entity_poly.pdbx_strand_id
1 'polypeptide(L)'
;MITEPGDVLELALQNDELDRFLAGEPFYFLETKNDHDDPQNVIVAFDVLFMPQFKARNTALPQMFVQALLKLIANYPDRNRALSMAVDWVWCYRYFLPKKQVQPGGPYASLPIIDLSAVANDLKSSLEEQKEDLMRDLRWAGALWNSRLGLWEPLLRTALHVRDKLGGPDFVPKDS
;
A
#
# COMPACT_ATOMS: atom_id res chain seq x y z
N MET A 1 21.55 0.58 -16.51
CA MET A 1 20.45 1.26 -17.20
C MET A 1 19.58 1.85 -16.11
N ILE A 2 19.35 3.17 -16.14
CA ILE A 2 18.41 3.82 -15.23
C ILE A 2 17.05 3.59 -15.87
N THR A 3 16.27 2.67 -15.31
CA THR A 3 14.86 2.49 -15.63
C THR A 3 14.16 3.82 -15.34
N GLU A 4 13.57 4.46 -16.36
CA GLU A 4 12.74 5.63 -16.11
C GLU A 4 11.57 5.23 -15.20
N PRO A 5 11.03 6.11 -14.34
CA PRO A 5 9.99 5.72 -13.38
C PRO A 5 8.80 4.98 -14.03
N GLY A 6 8.37 5.39 -15.22
CA GLY A 6 7.29 4.71 -15.96
C GLY A 6 7.59 3.24 -16.29
N ASP A 7 8.87 2.89 -16.48
CA ASP A 7 9.35 1.58 -16.87
C ASP A 7 9.07 0.52 -15.79
N VAL A 8 9.20 0.86 -14.51
CA VAL A 8 9.09 -0.15 -13.43
C VAL A 8 7.65 -0.64 -13.18
N LEU A 9 6.65 0.24 -13.24
CA LEU A 9 5.25 -0.20 -13.13
C LEU A 9 4.81 -0.96 -14.38
N GLU A 10 5.17 -0.46 -15.56
CA GLU A 10 4.81 -1.12 -16.81
C GLU A 10 5.43 -2.52 -16.90
N LEU A 11 6.68 -2.68 -16.48
CA LEU A 11 7.32 -3.98 -16.43
C LEU A 11 6.63 -4.93 -15.44
N ALA A 12 6.26 -4.45 -14.25
CA ALA A 12 5.53 -5.26 -13.28
C ALA A 12 4.17 -5.71 -13.83
N LEU A 13 3.46 -4.84 -14.55
CA LEU A 13 2.19 -5.18 -15.19
C LEU A 13 2.37 -6.20 -16.33
N GLN A 14 3.43 -6.07 -17.13
CA GLN A 14 3.71 -6.98 -18.25
C GLN A 14 4.10 -8.40 -17.80
N ASN A 15 4.71 -8.53 -16.62
CA ASN A 15 5.21 -9.82 -16.11
C ASN A 15 4.30 -10.48 -15.07
N ASP A 16 3.13 -9.93 -14.77
CA ASP A 16 2.27 -10.36 -13.66
C ASP A 16 2.98 -10.29 -12.28
N GLU A 17 3.76 -9.24 -12.07
CA GLU A 17 4.59 -9.03 -10.86
C GLU A 17 4.19 -7.76 -10.09
N LEU A 18 2.95 -7.30 -10.26
CA LEU A 18 2.46 -6.12 -9.55
C LEU A 18 2.53 -6.29 -8.03
N ASP A 19 2.35 -7.50 -7.50
CA ASP A 19 2.55 -7.80 -6.08
C ASP A 19 3.97 -7.51 -5.58
N ARG A 20 5.00 -7.84 -6.38
CA ARG A 20 6.40 -7.54 -6.07
C ARG A 20 6.69 -6.04 -6.14
N PHE A 21 6.10 -5.36 -7.11
CA PHE A 21 6.15 -3.90 -7.18
C PHE A 21 5.52 -3.25 -5.95
N LEU A 22 4.34 -3.72 -5.52
CA LEU A 22 3.66 -3.21 -4.33
C LEU A 22 4.46 -3.48 -3.06
N ALA A 23 5.15 -4.63 -2.98
CA ALA A 23 6.10 -4.94 -1.91
C ALA A 23 7.35 -4.03 -1.92
N GLY A 24 7.61 -3.32 -3.01
CA GLY A 24 8.83 -2.53 -3.21
C GLY A 24 10.08 -3.38 -3.46
N GLU A 25 9.91 -4.59 -3.99
CA GLU A 25 11.02 -5.50 -4.26
C GLU A 25 11.99 -4.87 -5.29
N PRO A 26 13.33 -4.93 -5.09
CA PRO A 26 14.26 -4.52 -6.12
C PRO A 26 14.05 -5.33 -7.41
N PHE A 27 13.97 -4.71 -8.59
CA PHE A 27 14.27 -3.32 -8.94
C PHE A 27 13.02 -2.43 -9.13
N TYR A 28 11.86 -2.85 -8.62
CA TYR A 28 10.59 -2.10 -8.67
C TYR A 28 10.51 -0.93 -7.66
N PHE A 29 11.48 -0.83 -6.76
CA PHE A 29 11.58 0.26 -5.79
C PHE A 29 11.88 1.61 -6.46
N LEU A 30 11.11 2.65 -6.10
CA LEU A 30 11.43 4.03 -6.44
C LEU A 30 12.23 4.69 -5.32
N GLU A 31 13.54 4.79 -5.52
CA GLU A 31 14.43 5.47 -4.59
C GLU A 31 14.20 6.99 -4.65
N THR A 32 13.66 7.54 -3.56
CA THR A 32 13.56 8.98 -3.36
C THR A 32 14.21 9.30 -2.01
N LYS A 33 15.28 10.09 -2.05
CA LYS A 33 16.21 10.33 -0.93
C LYS A 33 15.55 10.36 0.46
N ASN A 34 16.10 9.53 1.34
CA ASN A 34 15.53 9.03 2.59
C ASN A 34 15.50 10.02 3.76
N ASP A 35 14.46 9.88 4.60
CA ASP A 35 14.63 9.87 6.06
C ASP A 35 14.37 8.47 6.67
N HIS A 36 13.73 7.54 5.95
CA HIS A 36 13.34 6.20 6.45
C HIS A 36 13.61 5.08 5.43
N ASP A 37 14.00 3.89 5.92
CA ASP A 37 14.35 2.70 5.12
C ASP A 37 13.12 1.94 4.56
N ASP A 38 12.01 2.63 4.33
CA ASP A 38 10.73 2.02 3.94
C ASP A 38 10.85 1.29 2.59
N PRO A 39 10.12 0.16 2.39
CA PRO A 39 10.30 -0.67 1.21
C PRO A 39 9.89 -0.01 -0.11
N GLN A 40 9.04 1.01 -0.07
CA GLN A 40 8.57 1.78 -1.22
C GLN A 40 8.07 3.13 -0.75
N ASN A 41 8.38 4.20 -1.49
CA ASN A 41 7.70 5.48 -1.30
C ASN A 41 6.32 5.44 -1.97
N VAL A 42 5.32 4.91 -1.26
CA VAL A 42 3.97 4.66 -1.79
C VAL A 42 3.33 5.93 -2.35
N ILE A 43 3.48 7.07 -1.68
CA ILE A 43 2.93 8.35 -2.12
C ILE A 43 3.51 8.74 -3.48
N VAL A 44 4.84 8.72 -3.61
CA VAL A 44 5.50 9.08 -4.86
C VAL A 44 5.18 8.07 -5.95
N ALA A 45 5.22 6.77 -5.66
CA ALA A 45 4.87 5.73 -6.62
C ALA A 45 3.43 5.89 -7.11
N PHE A 46 2.50 6.23 -6.24
CA PHE A 46 1.12 6.47 -6.60
C PHE A 46 0.98 7.68 -7.54
N ASP A 47 1.58 8.81 -7.18
CA ASP A 47 1.49 10.06 -7.95
C ASP A 47 2.21 9.97 -9.31
N VAL A 48 3.38 9.33 -9.34
CA VAL A 48 4.25 9.28 -10.53
C VAL A 48 3.87 8.13 -11.46
N LEU A 49 3.32 7.02 -10.95
CA LEU A 49 3.09 5.81 -11.75
C LEU A 49 1.61 5.44 -11.90
N PHE A 50 0.84 5.45 -10.81
CA PHE A 50 -0.58 5.06 -10.87
C PHE A 50 -1.45 6.17 -11.46
N MET A 51 -1.26 7.42 -11.04
CA MET A 51 -2.08 8.53 -11.51
C MET A 51 -2.00 8.77 -13.02
N PRO A 52 -0.83 8.68 -13.70
CA PRO A 52 -0.76 8.73 -15.16
C PRO A 52 -1.58 7.63 -15.84
N GLN A 53 -1.56 6.39 -15.33
CA GLN A 53 -2.34 5.28 -15.88
C GLN A 53 -3.85 5.56 -15.76
N PHE A 54 -4.30 6.10 -14.62
CA PHE A 54 -5.70 6.50 -14.46
C PHE A 54 -6.10 7.67 -15.36
N LYS A 55 -5.21 8.65 -15.54
CA LYS A 55 -5.42 9.77 -16.49
C LYS A 55 -5.52 9.28 -17.94
N ALA A 56 -4.72 8.28 -18.29
CA ALA A 56 -4.78 7.56 -19.58
C ALA A 56 -6.00 6.61 -19.69
N ARG A 57 -6.87 6.56 -18.68
CA ARG A 57 -8.06 5.71 -18.62
C ARG A 57 -7.76 4.22 -18.73
N ASN A 58 -6.65 3.76 -18.15
CA ASN A 58 -6.40 2.33 -17.98
C ASN A 58 -7.47 1.72 -17.05
N THR A 59 -8.47 1.05 -17.64
CA THR A 59 -9.61 0.48 -16.92
C THR A 59 -9.30 -0.86 -16.25
N ALA A 60 -8.21 -1.52 -16.63
CA ALA A 60 -7.79 -2.79 -16.03
C ALA A 60 -7.05 -2.58 -14.70
N LEU A 61 -6.27 -1.50 -14.59
CA LEU A 61 -5.41 -1.23 -13.44
C LEU A 61 -6.13 -1.28 -12.08
N PRO A 62 -7.36 -0.75 -11.89
CA PRO A 62 -8.07 -0.86 -10.61
C PRO A 62 -8.25 -2.30 -10.13
N GLN A 63 -8.66 -3.20 -11.04
CA GLN A 63 -8.84 -4.61 -10.70
C GLN A 63 -7.49 -5.29 -10.46
N MET A 64 -6.49 -5.00 -11.30
CA MET A 64 -5.13 -5.54 -11.14
C MET A 64 -4.53 -5.13 -9.79
N PHE A 65 -4.74 -3.89 -9.36
CA PHE A 65 -4.29 -3.39 -8.05
C PHE A 65 -4.91 -4.19 -6.90
N VAL A 66 -6.22 -4.45 -6.92
CA VAL A 66 -6.88 -5.27 -5.91
C VAL A 66 -6.33 -6.69 -5.90
N GLN A 67 -6.19 -7.33 -7.07
CA GLN A 67 -5.66 -8.69 -7.17
C GLN A 67 -4.20 -8.78 -6.71
N ALA A 68 -3.38 -7.78 -7.02
CA ALA A 68 -2.00 -7.72 -6.57
C ALA A 68 -1.88 -7.54 -5.06
N LEU A 69 -2.75 -6.75 -4.42
CA LEU A 69 -2.81 -6.67 -2.96
C LEU A 69 -3.18 -8.01 -2.32
N LEU A 70 -4.18 -8.70 -2.85
CA LEU A 70 -4.56 -10.03 -2.37
C LEU A 70 -3.42 -11.05 -2.57
N LYS A 71 -2.76 -11.05 -3.73
CA LYS A 71 -1.61 -11.90 -4.03
C LYS A 71 -0.42 -11.61 -3.11
N LEU A 72 -0.15 -10.33 -2.84
CA LEU A 72 0.88 -9.86 -1.91
C LEU A 72 0.63 -10.41 -0.50
N ILE A 73 -0.59 -10.21 0.03
CA ILE A 73 -0.96 -10.68 1.37
C ILE A 73 -0.86 -12.21 1.49
N ALA A 74 -1.35 -12.94 0.48
CA ALA A 74 -1.41 -14.39 0.54
C ALA A 74 -0.06 -15.10 0.35
N ASN A 75 0.79 -14.60 -0.55
CA ASN A 75 1.89 -15.41 -1.11
C ASN A 75 3.29 -14.82 -0.91
N TYR A 76 3.41 -13.57 -0.49
CA TYR A 76 4.73 -12.94 -0.44
C TYR A 76 5.58 -13.53 0.71
N PRO A 77 6.86 -13.89 0.46
CA PRO A 77 7.65 -14.64 1.44
C PRO A 77 7.87 -13.93 2.77
N ASP A 78 8.07 -12.61 2.74
CA ASP A 78 8.19 -11.77 3.93
C ASP A 78 6.82 -11.21 4.31
N ARG A 79 6.10 -11.96 5.16
CA ARG A 79 4.73 -11.61 5.57
C ARG A 79 4.62 -10.25 6.23
N ASN A 80 5.57 -9.89 7.09
CA ASN A 80 5.54 -8.60 7.79
C ASN A 80 5.69 -7.44 6.80
N ARG A 81 6.58 -7.59 5.80
CA ARG A 81 6.70 -6.65 4.68
C ARG A 81 5.40 -6.54 3.88
N ALA A 82 4.80 -7.69 3.54
CA ALA A 82 3.58 -7.74 2.77
C ALA A 82 2.44 -6.97 3.46
N LEU A 83 2.26 -7.20 4.76
CA LEU A 83 1.25 -6.52 5.56
C LEU A 83 1.54 -5.03 5.70
N SER A 84 2.80 -4.66 5.95
CA SER A 84 3.20 -3.24 6.01
C SER A 84 2.85 -2.53 4.71
N MET A 85 3.28 -3.08 3.58
CA MET A 85 3.08 -2.47 2.28
C MET A 85 1.61 -2.45 1.87
N ALA A 86 0.86 -3.52 2.09
CA ALA A 86 -0.56 -3.56 1.76
C ALA A 86 -1.36 -2.52 2.55
N VAL A 87 -1.07 -2.34 3.84
CA VAL A 87 -1.67 -1.28 4.67
C VAL A 87 -1.33 0.11 4.14
N ASP A 88 -0.07 0.36 3.78
CA ASP A 88 0.36 1.67 3.27
C ASP A 88 -0.28 2.01 1.91
N TRP A 89 -0.41 1.03 1.01
CA TRP A 89 -1.11 1.20 -0.27
C TRP A 89 -2.60 1.49 -0.09
N VAL A 90 -3.27 0.77 0.83
CA VAL A 90 -4.68 1.04 1.17
C VAL A 90 -4.82 2.43 1.78
N TRP A 91 -3.97 2.80 2.72
CA TRP A 91 -3.96 4.13 3.33
C TRP A 91 -3.74 5.22 2.28
N CYS A 92 -2.74 5.08 1.40
CA CYS A 92 -2.41 6.06 0.38
C CYS A 92 -3.58 6.29 -0.59
N TYR A 93 -4.19 5.21 -1.09
CA TYR A 93 -5.39 5.30 -1.94
C TYR A 93 -6.53 6.06 -1.22
N ARG A 94 -6.81 5.68 0.04
CA ARG A 94 -7.86 6.32 0.84
C ARG A 94 -7.55 7.75 1.23
N TYR A 95 -6.28 8.11 1.36
CA TYR A 95 -5.83 9.47 1.64
C TYR A 95 -6.08 10.41 0.46
N PHE A 96 -5.92 9.92 -0.78
CA PHE A 96 -6.15 10.72 -1.98
C PHE A 96 -7.61 10.78 -2.42
N LEU A 97 -8.43 9.80 -2.08
CA LEU A 97 -9.83 9.76 -2.53
C LEU A 97 -10.67 10.99 -2.14
N PRO A 98 -10.62 11.52 -0.90
CA PRO A 98 -11.31 12.76 -0.55
C PRO A 98 -10.80 13.98 -1.32
N LYS A 99 -9.52 14.00 -1.74
CA LYS A 99 -8.96 15.13 -2.49
C LYS A 99 -9.63 15.31 -3.86
N LYS A 100 -10.09 14.22 -4.48
CA LYS A 100 -10.95 14.25 -5.68
C LYS A 100 -12.27 14.97 -5.41
N GLN A 101 -12.88 14.76 -4.24
CA GLN A 101 -14.16 15.38 -3.89
C GLN A 101 -14.01 16.88 -3.62
N VAL A 102 -12.92 17.28 -2.95
CA VAL A 102 -12.61 18.68 -2.65
C VAL A 102 -12.21 19.45 -3.91
N GLN A 103 -11.48 18.82 -4.84
CA GLN A 103 -11.06 19.44 -6.09
C GLN A 103 -11.34 18.51 -7.29
N PRO A 104 -12.57 18.52 -7.84
CA PRO A 104 -12.97 17.62 -8.93
C PRO A 104 -12.15 17.73 -10.22
N GLY A 105 -11.49 18.88 -10.47
CA GLY A 105 -10.57 19.09 -11.59
C GLY A 105 -9.08 19.03 -11.20
N GLY A 106 -8.78 18.61 -9.97
CA GLY A 106 -7.42 18.59 -9.43
C GLY A 106 -6.58 17.39 -9.88
N PRO A 107 -5.39 17.20 -9.29
CA PRO A 107 -4.46 16.13 -9.66
C PRO A 107 -5.07 14.72 -9.63
N TYR A 108 -6.03 14.49 -8.72
CA TYR A 108 -6.70 13.21 -8.49
C TYR A 108 -8.07 13.08 -9.18
N ALA A 109 -8.41 13.97 -10.11
CA ALA A 109 -9.70 13.96 -10.82
C ALA A 109 -10.02 12.61 -11.47
N SER A 110 -9.01 11.95 -12.03
CA SER A 110 -9.13 10.64 -12.71
C SER A 110 -9.09 9.44 -11.76
N LEU A 111 -8.94 9.64 -10.44
CA LEU A 111 -8.85 8.54 -9.49
C LEU A 111 -10.18 7.75 -9.44
N PRO A 112 -10.18 6.42 -9.64
CA PRO A 112 -11.40 5.63 -9.61
C PRO A 112 -11.83 5.29 -8.19
N ILE A 113 -13.11 4.96 -8.03
CA ILE A 113 -13.63 4.32 -6.81
C ILE A 113 -13.29 2.82 -6.92
N ILE A 114 -12.52 2.30 -5.98
CA ILE A 114 -12.07 0.91 -5.93
C ILE A 114 -12.67 0.28 -4.68
N ASP A 115 -13.32 -0.87 -4.84
CA ASP A 115 -13.74 -1.68 -3.71
C ASP A 115 -12.55 -2.45 -3.12
N LEU A 116 -12.26 -2.18 -1.86
CA LEU A 116 -11.16 -2.79 -1.10
C LEU A 116 -11.67 -3.75 -0.02
N SER A 117 -12.94 -4.13 -0.04
CA SER A 117 -13.56 -4.95 1.02
C SER A 117 -12.88 -6.31 1.16
N ALA A 118 -12.55 -6.98 0.05
CA ALA A 118 -11.83 -8.25 0.09
C ALA A 118 -10.42 -8.10 0.69
N VAL A 119 -9.68 -7.07 0.26
CA VAL A 119 -8.34 -6.76 0.79
C VAL A 119 -8.40 -6.48 2.29
N ALA A 120 -9.41 -5.76 2.75
CA ALA A 120 -9.57 -5.43 4.17
C ALA A 120 -9.87 -6.67 5.03
N ASN A 121 -10.66 -7.62 4.51
CA ASN A 121 -10.90 -8.89 5.20
C ASN A 121 -9.60 -9.69 5.35
N ASP A 122 -8.83 -9.84 4.26
CA ASP A 122 -7.56 -10.58 4.28
C ASP A 122 -6.51 -9.89 5.15
N LEU A 123 -6.43 -8.55 5.09
CA LEU A 123 -5.57 -7.75 5.98
C LEU A 123 -5.94 -7.99 7.44
N LYS A 124 -7.23 -7.92 7.79
CA LYS A 124 -7.68 -8.10 9.16
C LYS A 124 -7.28 -9.46 9.72
N SER A 125 -7.61 -10.54 9.01
CA SER A 125 -7.26 -11.90 9.43
C SER A 125 -5.74 -12.09 9.52
N SER A 126 -4.99 -11.59 8.54
CA SER A 126 -3.53 -11.75 8.52
C SER A 126 -2.84 -10.93 9.61
N LEU A 127 -3.33 -9.73 9.94
CA LEU A 127 -2.84 -8.93 11.06
C LEU A 127 -3.09 -9.65 12.40
N GLU A 128 -4.28 -10.21 12.59
CA GLU A 128 -4.62 -10.98 13.79
C GLU A 128 -3.70 -12.20 13.95
N GLU A 129 -3.47 -12.96 12.87
CA GLU A 129 -2.62 -14.15 12.85
C GLU A 129 -1.13 -13.82 13.06
N GLN A 130 -0.64 -12.72 12.49
CA GLN A 130 0.79 -12.36 12.49
C GLN A 130 1.19 -11.43 13.65
N LYS A 131 0.26 -11.10 14.57
CA LYS A 131 0.43 -10.09 15.64
C LYS A 131 1.76 -10.21 16.38
N GLU A 132 2.07 -11.40 16.89
CA GLU A 132 3.27 -11.64 17.70
C GLU A 132 4.58 -11.40 16.93
N ASP A 133 4.61 -11.75 15.65
CA ASP A 133 5.79 -11.54 14.80
C ASP A 133 5.91 -10.08 14.38
N LEU A 134 4.79 -9.39 14.13
CA LEU A 134 4.78 -7.95 13.89
C LEU A 134 5.28 -7.17 15.11
N MET A 135 4.92 -7.60 16.32
CA MET A 135 5.38 -6.98 17.57
C MET A 135 6.89 -7.07 17.78
N ARG A 136 7.56 -8.06 17.18
CA ARG A 136 9.01 -8.27 17.27
C ARG A 136 9.80 -7.63 16.12
N ASP A 137 9.13 -7.22 15.05
CA ASP A 137 9.77 -6.66 13.87
C ASP A 137 10.00 -5.16 14.04
N LEU A 138 11.28 -4.78 14.09
CA LEU A 138 11.72 -3.40 14.33
C LEU A 138 12.13 -2.67 13.06
N ARG A 139 11.82 -3.22 11.88
CA ARG A 139 12.09 -2.56 10.60
C ARG A 139 11.10 -1.42 10.36
N TRP A 140 11.49 -0.43 9.56
CA TRP A 140 10.61 0.63 9.04
C TRP A 140 9.89 1.40 10.17
N ALA A 141 8.58 1.59 10.03
CA ALA A 141 7.74 2.18 11.06
C ALA A 141 7.73 1.40 12.39
N GLY A 142 8.22 0.16 12.43
CA GLY A 142 8.36 -0.64 13.65
C GLY A 142 9.60 -0.30 14.48
N ALA A 143 10.50 0.53 13.96
CA ALA A 143 11.71 0.92 14.66
C ALA A 143 11.43 1.63 15.99
N LEU A 144 12.37 1.49 16.94
CA LEU A 144 12.22 1.95 18.33
C LEU A 144 11.98 3.46 18.48
N TRP A 145 12.34 4.25 17.47
CA TRP A 145 12.08 5.69 17.46
C TRP A 145 10.60 6.02 17.20
N ASN A 146 9.83 5.10 16.60
CA ASN A 146 8.44 5.29 16.19
C ASN A 146 7.44 4.40 16.95
N SER A 147 7.89 3.24 17.43
CA SER A 147 7.01 2.19 17.96
C SER A 147 7.61 1.50 19.18
N ARG A 148 6.75 1.16 20.14
CA ARG A 148 7.07 0.33 21.31
C ARG A 148 6.73 -1.14 21.09
N LEU A 149 5.92 -1.45 20.10
CA LEU A 149 5.43 -2.81 19.80
C LEU A 149 5.74 -3.18 18.34
N GLY A 150 6.96 -2.93 17.87
CA GLY A 150 7.39 -3.27 16.51
C GLY A 150 6.44 -2.73 15.44
N LEU A 151 6.27 -3.45 14.33
CA LEU A 151 5.33 -3.09 13.27
C LEU A 151 3.87 -3.16 13.69
N TRP A 152 3.51 -3.84 14.78
CA TRP A 152 2.10 -3.96 15.21
C TRP A 152 1.45 -2.60 15.51
N GLU A 153 2.09 -1.76 16.32
CA GLU A 153 1.56 -0.45 16.71
C GLU A 153 1.31 0.49 15.52
N PRO A 154 2.27 0.74 14.60
CA PRO A 154 2.01 1.60 13.45
C PRO A 154 0.94 1.03 12.52
N LEU A 155 0.87 -0.30 12.31
CA LEU A 155 -0.15 -0.90 11.46
C LEU A 155 -1.55 -0.75 12.06
N LEU A 156 -1.70 -0.95 13.37
CA LEU A 156 -2.96 -0.73 14.07
C LEU A 156 -3.37 0.75 14.00
N ARG A 157 -2.42 1.66 14.24
CA ARG A 157 -2.66 3.11 14.14
C ARG A 157 -3.12 3.51 12.74
N THR A 158 -2.51 2.96 11.70
CA THR A 158 -2.91 3.21 10.31
C THR A 158 -4.29 2.61 10.00
N ALA A 159 -4.58 1.38 10.45
CA ALA A 159 -5.90 0.75 10.30
C ALA A 159 -7.02 1.59 10.91
N LEU A 160 -6.82 2.04 12.16
CA LEU A 160 -7.74 2.94 12.85
C LEU A 160 -7.91 4.26 12.08
N HIS A 161 -6.82 4.85 11.59
CA HIS A 161 -6.88 6.07 10.80
C HIS A 161 -7.68 5.89 9.50
N VAL A 162 -7.47 4.79 8.77
CA VAL A 162 -8.21 4.50 7.54
C VAL A 162 -9.72 4.39 7.82
N ARG A 163 -10.11 3.64 8.84
CA ARG A 163 -11.52 3.46 9.22
C ARG A 163 -12.14 4.77 9.72
N ASP A 164 -11.51 5.41 10.71
CA ASP A 164 -12.14 6.47 11.50
C ASP A 164 -11.98 7.87 10.89
N LYS A 165 -10.97 8.08 10.02
CA LYS A 165 -10.64 9.40 9.45
C LYS A 165 -10.77 9.45 7.93
N LEU A 166 -10.47 8.35 7.24
CA LEU A 166 -10.50 8.31 5.78
C LEU A 166 -11.76 7.65 5.21
N GLY A 167 -12.67 7.15 6.07
CA GLY A 167 -13.89 6.46 5.66
C GLY A 167 -13.61 5.24 4.75
N GLY A 168 -12.46 4.59 4.97
CA GLY A 168 -12.04 3.40 4.25
C GLY A 168 -12.65 2.12 4.81
N PRO A 169 -12.29 0.95 4.25
CA PRO A 169 -12.75 -0.32 4.76
C PRO A 169 -12.18 -0.61 6.16
N ASP A 170 -12.91 -1.37 6.97
CA ASP A 170 -12.47 -1.73 8.32
C ASP A 170 -11.63 -3.00 8.28
N PHE A 171 -10.33 -2.85 8.54
CA PHE A 171 -9.39 -3.96 8.75
C PHE A 171 -8.75 -3.90 10.15
N VAL A 172 -9.39 -3.24 11.11
CA VAL A 172 -8.92 -3.15 12.49
C VAL A 172 -9.07 -4.53 13.15
N PRO A 173 -7.99 -5.14 13.68
CA PRO A 173 -8.03 -6.40 14.43
C PRO A 173 -9.00 -6.34 15.62
N LYS A 174 -9.70 -7.44 15.92
CA LYS A 174 -10.71 -7.49 17.00
C LYS A 174 -10.11 -7.28 18.39
N ASP A 175 -8.93 -7.84 18.64
CA ASP A 175 -8.24 -7.78 19.94
C ASP A 175 -7.18 -6.67 19.96
N SER A 176 -7.58 -5.49 19.47
CA SER A 176 -6.76 -4.26 19.44
C SER A 176 -6.89 -3.42 20.70
#